data_AF-A0A7K3GBF8-F1
#
_entry.id   AF-A0A7K3GBF8-F1
#
_cell.length_a   1.000
_cell.length_b   1.000
_cell.length_c   1.000
_cell.angle_alpha   90.00
_cell.angle_beta   90.00
_cell.angle_gamma   90.00
#
_symmetry.space_group_name_H-M   'P 1'
#
loop_
_entity.id
_entity.type
_entity.pdbx_description
1 polymer ?
#
loop_
_entity_poly.entity_id
_entity_poly.type
_entity_poly.pdbx_seq_one_letter_code
_entity_poly.pdbx_strand_id
1 'polypeptide(L)'
;MIRVVTAERLRRLLEEAEQARADVAEANARASDLHRRHVARVDHLNGCVDSAESDAAILREHVAEFEAALKKSTAEAAALREELEDARRVAAEPMGLLLRNGAPHSVHASVQAAKDYAATLGADPSGWVPSGTARGPLTGWSIMHIQQQGAGS
;
A
#
# COMPACT_ATOMS: atom_id res chain seq x y z
N MET A 1 -74.04 11.16 70.44
CA MET A 1 -73.35 12.04 69.47
C MET A 1 -71.95 11.54 69.06
N ILE A 2 -71.21 10.83 69.93
CA ILE A 2 -69.82 10.36 69.68
C ILE A 2 -69.71 9.36 68.50
N ARG A 3 -70.71 8.49 68.28
CA ARG A 3 -70.67 7.44 67.24
C ARG A 3 -70.70 7.95 65.79
N VAL A 4 -71.33 9.09 65.54
CA VAL A 4 -71.43 9.65 64.18
C VAL A 4 -70.09 10.28 63.76
N VAL A 5 -69.41 10.96 64.70
CA VAL A 5 -68.08 11.56 64.48
C VAL A 5 -67.01 10.49 64.17
N THR A 6 -67.11 9.31 64.79
CA THR A 6 -66.21 8.19 64.52
C THR A 6 -66.44 7.52 63.16
N ALA A 7 -67.69 7.42 62.70
CA ALA A 7 -68.01 6.81 61.40
C ALA A 7 -67.53 7.70 60.24
N GLU A 8 -67.72 9.00 60.35
CA GLU A 8 -67.26 9.97 59.34
C GLU A 8 -65.73 9.99 59.23
N ARG A 9 -65.05 9.98 60.38
CA ARG A 9 -63.58 9.92 60.41
C ARG A 9 -63.02 8.64 59.78
N LEU A 10 -63.67 7.49 60.02
CA LEU A 10 -63.27 6.22 59.40
C LEU A 10 -63.48 6.23 57.89
N ARG A 11 -64.61 6.78 57.40
CA ARG A 11 -64.86 6.94 55.96
C ARG A 11 -63.75 7.78 55.31
N ARG A 12 -63.43 8.93 55.90
CA ARG A 12 -62.36 9.80 55.40
C ARG A 12 -60.99 9.12 55.38
N LEU A 13 -60.64 8.37 56.42
CA LEU A 13 -59.37 7.62 56.45
C LEU A 13 -59.32 6.53 55.38
N LEU A 14 -60.44 5.88 55.06
CA LEU A 14 -60.52 4.90 53.98
C LEU A 14 -60.34 5.56 52.62
N GLU A 15 -61.01 6.70 52.38
CA GLU A 15 -60.86 7.49 51.16
C GLU A 15 -59.41 7.99 51.00
N GLU A 16 -58.78 8.50 52.06
CA GLU A 16 -57.38 8.92 52.05
C GLU A 16 -56.43 7.73 51.77
N ALA A 17 -56.70 6.55 52.32
CA ALA A 17 -55.91 5.35 52.07
C ALA A 17 -56.08 4.82 50.64
N GLU A 18 -57.29 4.86 50.09
CA GLU A 18 -57.55 4.51 48.69
C GLU A 18 -56.87 5.47 47.73
N GLN A 19 -56.95 6.78 48.01
CA GLN A 19 -56.24 7.79 47.23
C GLN A 19 -54.73 7.58 47.29
N ALA A 20 -54.16 7.39 48.49
CA ALA A 20 -52.72 7.14 48.63
C ALA A 20 -52.27 5.88 47.88
N ARG A 21 -53.10 4.82 47.84
CA ARG A 21 -52.82 3.61 47.06
C ARG A 21 -52.86 3.89 45.56
N ALA A 22 -53.82 4.67 45.09
CA ALA A 22 -53.91 5.07 43.68
C ALA A 22 -52.69 5.89 43.26
N ASP A 23 -52.27 6.85 44.10
CA ASP A 23 -51.11 7.71 43.85
C ASP A 23 -49.81 6.88 43.79
N VAL A 24 -49.62 5.92 44.72
CA VAL A 24 -48.47 5.02 44.70
C VAL A 24 -48.48 4.11 43.46
N ALA A 25 -49.64 3.59 43.08
CA ALA A 25 -49.76 2.76 41.88
C ALA A 25 -49.41 3.55 40.62
N GLU A 26 -49.87 4.80 40.51
CA GLU A 26 -49.54 5.68 39.39
C GLU A 26 -48.05 6.04 39.38
N ALA A 27 -47.48 6.40 40.52
CA ALA A 27 -46.04 6.68 40.64
C ALA A 27 -45.18 5.48 40.22
N ASN A 28 -45.55 4.28 40.66
CA ASN A 28 -44.87 3.04 40.29
C ASN A 28 -45.00 2.73 38.79
N ALA A 29 -46.17 2.97 38.19
CA ALA A 29 -46.37 2.80 36.76
C ALA A 29 -45.48 3.75 35.95
N ARG A 30 -45.42 5.03 36.35
CA ARG A 30 -44.55 6.05 35.74
C ARG A 30 -43.06 5.70 35.89
N ALA A 31 -42.64 5.29 37.08
CA ALA A 31 -41.25 4.89 37.35
C ALA A 31 -40.85 3.65 36.53
N SER A 32 -41.72 2.65 36.46
CA SER A 32 -41.50 1.44 35.66
C SER A 32 -41.40 1.74 34.17
N ASP A 33 -42.21 2.68 33.68
CA ASP A 33 -42.14 3.09 32.28
C ASP A 33 -40.84 3.82 31.95
N LEU A 34 -40.41 4.76 32.79
CA LEU A 34 -39.13 5.45 32.66
C LEU A 34 -37.96 4.46 32.71
N HIS A 35 -38.00 3.50 33.63
CA HIS A 35 -36.96 2.47 33.76
C HIS A 35 -36.88 1.62 32.49
N ARG A 36 -38.00 1.14 31.95
CA ARG A 36 -38.02 0.38 30.69
C ARG A 36 -37.43 1.18 29.53
N ARG A 37 -37.80 2.46 29.39
CA ARG A 37 -37.22 3.33 28.33
C ARG A 37 -35.73 3.54 28.52
N HIS A 38 -35.28 3.67 29.76
CA HIS A 38 -33.86 3.82 30.07
C HIS A 38 -33.08 2.56 29.70
N VAL A 39 -33.54 1.37 30.12
CA VAL A 39 -32.92 0.09 29.79
C VAL A 39 -32.86 -0.10 28.27
N ALA A 40 -33.97 0.11 27.56
CA ALA A 40 -33.99 0.01 26.10
C ALA A 40 -33.00 0.97 25.41
N ARG A 41 -32.81 2.17 25.96
CA ARG A 41 -31.83 3.13 25.44
C ARG A 41 -30.40 2.67 25.70
N VAL A 42 -30.11 2.14 26.89
CA VAL A 42 -28.78 1.61 27.24
C VAL A 42 -28.45 0.42 26.34
N ASP A 43 -29.38 -0.51 26.15
CA ASP A 43 -29.19 -1.67 25.28
C ASP A 43 -28.92 -1.25 23.84
N HIS A 44 -29.67 -0.26 23.33
CA HIS A 44 -29.43 0.29 22.01
C HIS A 44 -28.04 0.92 21.87
N LEU A 45 -27.63 1.74 22.84
CA LEU A 45 -26.31 2.38 22.83
C LEU A 45 -25.18 1.36 22.92
N ASN A 46 -25.33 0.32 23.74
CA ASN A 46 -24.36 -0.78 23.81
C ASN A 46 -24.24 -1.48 22.46
N GLY A 47 -25.36 -1.79 21.79
CA GLY A 47 -25.32 -2.36 20.45
C GLY A 47 -24.63 -1.46 19.42
N CYS A 48 -24.79 -0.14 19.52
CA CYS A 48 -24.06 0.81 18.66
C CYS A 48 -22.54 0.81 18.96
N VAL A 49 -22.15 0.72 20.23
CA VAL A 49 -20.74 0.64 20.63
C VAL A 49 -20.12 -0.66 20.12
N ASP A 50 -20.77 -1.80 20.34
CA ASP A 50 -20.29 -3.11 19.87
C ASP A 50 -20.09 -3.12 18.35
N SER A 51 -21.05 -2.55 17.60
CA SER A 51 -20.93 -2.40 16.15
C SER A 51 -19.75 -1.51 15.76
N ALA A 52 -19.59 -0.35 16.40
CA ALA A 52 -18.50 0.57 16.12
C ALA A 52 -17.13 -0.01 16.46
N GLU A 53 -17.03 -0.81 17.52
CA GLU A 53 -15.80 -1.51 17.90
C GLU A 53 -15.44 -2.60 16.89
N SER A 54 -16.43 -3.35 16.40
CA SER A 54 -16.25 -4.33 15.32
C SER A 54 -15.78 -3.66 14.04
N ASP A 55 -16.43 -2.57 13.61
CA ASP A 55 -16.04 -1.82 12.43
C ASP A 55 -14.62 -1.25 12.56
N ALA A 56 -14.28 -0.72 13.75
CA ALA A 56 -12.93 -0.23 14.02
C ALA A 56 -11.88 -1.35 13.98
N ALA A 57 -12.21 -2.57 14.39
CA ALA A 57 -11.31 -3.72 14.28
C ALA A 57 -11.04 -4.09 12.82
N ILE A 58 -12.08 -4.17 11.99
CA ILE A 58 -11.97 -4.45 10.54
C ILE A 58 -11.14 -3.37 9.85
N LEU A 59 -11.39 -2.09 10.17
CA LEU A 59 -10.62 -0.99 9.58
C LEU A 59 -9.14 -1.05 9.96
N ARG A 60 -8.80 -1.42 11.20
CA ARG A 60 -7.40 -1.61 11.61
C ARG A 60 -6.71 -2.73 10.83
N GLU A 61 -7.43 -3.82 10.56
CA GLU A 61 -6.91 -4.92 9.73
C GLU A 61 -6.64 -4.47 8.30
N HIS A 62 -7.60 -3.80 7.65
CA HIS A 62 -7.41 -3.26 6.30
C HIS A 62 -6.25 -2.25 6.22
N VAL A 63 -6.09 -1.40 7.23
CA VAL A 63 -4.95 -0.46 7.28
C VAL A 63 -3.62 -1.21 7.33
N ALA A 64 -3.52 -2.25 8.17
CA ALA A 64 -2.30 -3.06 8.25
C ALA A 64 -1.99 -3.78 6.92
N GLU A 65 -3.01 -4.29 6.24
CA GLU A 65 -2.86 -4.90 4.90
C GLU A 65 -2.37 -3.89 3.85
N PHE A 66 -2.96 -2.69 3.83
CA PHE A 66 -2.54 -1.64 2.90
C PHE A 66 -1.13 -1.13 3.18
N GLU A 67 -0.74 -0.98 4.44
CA GLU A 67 0.63 -0.63 4.81
C GLU A 67 1.63 -1.69 4.35
N ALA A 68 1.31 -2.98 4.53
CA ALA A 68 2.14 -4.08 4.06
C ALA A 68 2.26 -4.09 2.53
N ALA A 69 1.14 -3.89 1.81
CA ALA A 69 1.11 -3.82 0.35
C ALA A 69 1.91 -2.62 -0.18
N LEU A 70 1.77 -1.45 0.45
CA LEU A 70 2.52 -0.24 0.09
C LEU A 70 4.03 -0.44 0.32
N LYS A 71 4.42 -1.04 1.45
CA LYS A 71 5.82 -1.37 1.73
C LYS A 71 6.41 -2.34 0.70
N LYS A 72 5.64 -3.36 0.29
CA LYS A 72 6.05 -4.28 -0.77
C LYS A 72 6.22 -3.56 -2.10
N SER A 73 5.22 -2.80 -2.53
CA SER A 73 5.25 -2.06 -3.79
C SER A 73 6.38 -1.04 -3.86
N THR A 74 6.65 -0.34 -2.75
CA THR A 74 7.77 0.63 -2.68
C THR A 74 9.13 -0.06 -2.78
N ALA A 75 9.30 -1.23 -2.16
CA ALA A 75 10.52 -2.04 -2.29
C ALA A 75 10.71 -2.57 -3.72
N GLU A 76 9.65 -3.11 -4.33
CA GLU A 76 9.68 -3.57 -5.73
C GLU A 76 10.01 -2.42 -6.70
N ALA A 77 9.40 -1.25 -6.49
CA ALA A 77 9.70 -0.08 -7.32
C ALA A 77 11.13 0.45 -7.10
N ALA A 78 11.73 0.25 -5.93
CA ALA A 78 13.14 0.59 -5.71
C ALA A 78 14.06 -0.39 -6.45
N ALA A 79 13.80 -1.70 -6.34
CA ALA A 79 14.56 -2.74 -7.03
C ALA A 79 14.49 -2.56 -8.57
N LEU A 80 13.31 -2.34 -9.13
CA LEU A 80 13.14 -2.11 -10.57
C LEU A 80 13.87 -0.85 -11.06
N ARG A 81 13.95 0.20 -10.23
CA ARG A 81 14.73 1.39 -10.57
C ARG A 81 16.23 1.10 -10.59
N GLU A 82 16.72 0.32 -9.64
CA GLU A 82 18.13 -0.11 -9.61
C GLU A 82 18.47 -0.97 -10.82
N GLU A 83 17.65 -1.99 -11.12
CA GLU A 83 17.81 -2.84 -12.31
C GLU A 83 17.80 -2.02 -13.60
N LEU A 84 16.92 -1.02 -13.69
CA LEU A 84 16.84 -0.15 -14.86
C LEU A 84 18.06 0.76 -14.99
N GLU A 85 18.59 1.29 -13.90
CA GLU A 85 19.83 2.07 -13.91
C GLU A 85 21.05 1.20 -14.27
N ASP A 86 21.12 -0.03 -13.78
CA ASP A 86 22.17 -0.97 -14.17
C ASP A 86 22.07 -1.36 -15.65
N ALA A 87 20.85 -1.66 -16.14
CA ALA A 87 20.61 -1.92 -17.55
C ALA A 87 21.00 -0.71 -18.43
N ARG A 88 20.72 0.53 -17.97
CA ARG A 88 21.16 1.76 -18.64
C ARG A 88 22.67 1.89 -18.69
N ARG A 89 23.38 1.57 -17.59
CA ARG A 89 24.86 1.59 -17.57
C ARG A 89 25.44 0.58 -18.56
N VAL A 90 24.92 -0.63 -18.59
CA VAL A 90 25.34 -1.67 -19.54
C VAL A 90 25.05 -1.25 -20.98
N ALA A 91 23.87 -0.68 -21.25
CA ALA A 91 23.50 -0.20 -22.58
C ALA A 91 24.30 1.04 -23.02
N ALA A 92 24.85 1.82 -22.08
CA ALA A 92 25.71 2.97 -22.37
C ALA A 92 27.14 2.55 -22.77
N GLU A 93 27.55 1.30 -22.52
CA GLU A 93 28.83 0.82 -23.02
C GLU A 93 28.81 0.70 -24.56
N PRO A 94 29.77 1.32 -25.27
CA PRO A 94 29.81 1.23 -26.72
C PRO A 94 30.15 -0.20 -27.13
N MET A 95 29.27 -0.82 -27.92
CA MET A 95 29.55 -2.09 -28.56
C MET A 95 30.73 -1.93 -29.53
N GLY A 96 31.55 -2.97 -29.64
CA GLY A 96 32.68 -3.01 -30.57
C GLY A 96 32.30 -3.72 -31.86
N LEU A 97 32.24 -2.99 -32.98
CA LEU A 97 32.26 -3.61 -34.31
C LEU A 97 33.71 -3.85 -34.72
N LEU A 98 34.10 -5.11 -34.79
CA LEU A 98 35.40 -5.52 -35.32
C LEU A 98 35.34 -5.51 -36.85
N LEU A 99 36.27 -4.79 -37.46
CA LEU A 99 36.46 -4.67 -38.89
C LEU A 99 37.76 -5.39 -39.27
N ARG A 100 37.74 -6.14 -40.38
CA ARG A 100 38.94 -6.72 -40.99
C ARG A 100 39.08 -6.16 -42.39
N ASN A 101 40.19 -5.48 -42.65
CA ASN A 101 40.44 -4.80 -43.93
C ASN A 101 39.30 -3.83 -44.32
N GLY A 102 38.70 -3.15 -43.34
CA GLY A 102 37.59 -2.22 -43.55
C GLY A 102 36.20 -2.85 -43.72
N ALA A 103 36.08 -4.18 -43.78
CA ALA A 103 34.78 -4.87 -43.84
C ALA A 103 34.32 -5.32 -42.44
N PRO A 104 33.02 -5.21 -42.11
CA PRO A 104 32.43 -5.79 -40.89
C PRO A 104 32.76 -7.28 -40.74
N HIS A 105 33.34 -7.65 -39.61
CA HIS A 105 33.67 -9.03 -39.28
C HIS A 105 32.75 -9.59 -38.20
N SER A 106 32.67 -8.92 -37.04
CA SER A 106 31.87 -9.36 -35.89
C SER A 106 31.50 -8.21 -34.96
N VAL A 107 30.36 -8.32 -34.27
CA VAL A 107 29.89 -7.37 -33.25
C VAL A 107 30.12 -7.97 -31.87
N HIS A 108 30.64 -7.18 -30.95
CA HIS A 108 30.96 -7.61 -29.59
C HIS A 108 30.29 -6.68 -28.58
N ALA A 109 29.93 -7.25 -27.43
CA ALA A 109 29.26 -6.55 -26.33
C ALA A 109 30.06 -5.33 -25.81
N SER A 110 31.39 -5.34 -25.96
CA SER A 110 32.25 -4.19 -25.64
C SER A 110 33.43 -4.11 -26.61
N VAL A 111 34.06 -2.93 -26.65
CA VAL A 111 35.32 -2.71 -27.38
C VAL A 111 36.43 -3.65 -26.89
N GLN A 112 36.51 -3.91 -25.58
CA GLN A 112 37.51 -4.81 -25.03
C GLN A 112 37.28 -6.26 -25.50
N ALA A 113 36.02 -6.73 -25.49
CA ALA A 113 35.69 -8.05 -26.00
C ALA A 113 36.02 -8.21 -27.49
N ALA A 114 35.87 -7.14 -28.30
CA ALA A 114 36.32 -7.13 -29.69
C ALA A 114 37.86 -7.24 -29.80
N LYS A 115 38.61 -6.57 -28.91
CA LYS A 115 40.08 -6.66 -28.88
C LYS A 115 40.57 -8.04 -28.49
N ASP A 116 40.00 -8.61 -27.43
CA ASP A 116 40.36 -9.94 -26.93
C ASP A 116 40.07 -11.00 -27.98
N TYR A 117 38.92 -10.90 -28.66
CA TYR A 117 38.57 -11.81 -29.76
C TYR A 117 39.55 -11.70 -30.92
N ALA A 118 39.89 -10.49 -31.37
CA ALA A 118 40.85 -10.31 -32.45
C ALA A 118 42.26 -10.80 -32.08
N ALA A 119 42.66 -10.69 -30.80
CA ALA A 119 43.92 -11.25 -30.33
C ALA A 119 43.97 -12.79 -30.50
N THR A 120 42.85 -13.50 -30.30
CA THR A 120 42.77 -14.94 -30.61
C THR A 120 42.95 -15.25 -32.10
N LEU A 121 42.71 -14.27 -32.97
CA LEU A 121 42.87 -14.36 -34.43
C LEU A 121 44.25 -13.83 -34.90
N GLY A 122 45.17 -13.57 -33.97
CA GLY A 122 46.53 -13.12 -34.25
C GLY A 122 46.66 -11.61 -34.50
N ALA A 123 45.71 -10.79 -34.04
CA ALA A 123 45.87 -9.34 -34.06
C ALA A 123 46.95 -8.89 -33.06
N ASP A 124 47.82 -7.96 -33.47
CA ASP A 124 48.83 -7.35 -32.59
C ASP A 124 48.15 -6.42 -31.57
N PRO A 125 48.33 -6.63 -30.25
CA PRO A 125 47.78 -5.77 -29.20
C PRO A 125 48.21 -4.30 -29.28
N SER A 126 49.30 -3.99 -29.98
CA SER A 126 49.83 -2.63 -30.15
C SER A 126 49.35 -1.91 -31.42
N GLY A 127 48.66 -2.61 -32.33
CA GLY A 127 48.29 -2.11 -33.66
C GLY A 127 46.90 -1.48 -33.79
N TRP A 128 46.17 -1.26 -32.70
CA TRP A 128 44.79 -0.77 -32.74
C TRP A 128 44.70 0.71 -33.11
N VAL A 129 44.16 1.01 -34.29
CA VAL A 129 43.88 2.38 -34.73
C VAL A 129 42.38 2.69 -34.56
N PRO A 130 42.00 3.83 -33.94
CA PRO A 130 40.61 4.26 -33.90
C PRO A 130 40.03 4.47 -35.31
N SER A 131 38.95 3.77 -35.63
CA SER A 131 38.27 3.90 -36.91
C SER A 131 37.78 5.35 -37.09
N GLY A 132 38.26 6.04 -38.14
CA GLY A 132 37.93 7.45 -38.43
C GLY A 132 39.14 8.39 -38.54
N THR A 133 40.34 7.95 -38.11
CA THR A 133 41.57 8.77 -38.20
C THR A 133 42.50 8.38 -39.36
N ALA A 134 42.28 7.22 -40.00
CA ALA A 134 43.14 6.74 -41.08
C ALA A 134 42.77 7.40 -42.43
N ARG A 135 43.64 8.29 -42.92
CA ARG A 135 43.73 8.66 -44.35
C ARG A 135 44.51 7.56 -45.08
N GLY A 136 43.88 6.42 -45.38
CA GLY A 136 44.48 5.32 -46.15
C GLY A 136 43.67 4.03 -46.05
N PRO A 137 43.88 3.04 -46.94
CA PRO A 137 43.24 1.73 -46.82
C PRO A 137 43.57 1.12 -45.46
N LEU A 138 42.54 0.80 -44.67
CA LEU A 138 42.70 0.11 -43.40
C LEU A 138 43.23 -1.31 -43.68
N THR A 139 44.55 -1.48 -43.72
CA THR A 139 45.18 -2.80 -43.80
C THR A 139 45.27 -3.35 -42.37
N GLY A 140 44.50 -4.38 -42.03
CA GLY A 140 44.50 -4.99 -40.70
C GLY A 140 43.18 -4.93 -39.93
N TRP A 141 43.26 -5.15 -38.62
CA TRP A 141 42.12 -5.15 -37.69
C TRP A 141 41.85 -3.72 -37.18
N SER A 142 40.58 -3.30 -37.17
CA SER A 142 40.17 -2.04 -36.53
C SER A 142 38.84 -2.20 -35.80
N ILE A 143 38.56 -1.32 -34.83
CA ILE A 143 37.30 -1.32 -34.08
C ILE A 143 36.56 -0.03 -34.32
N MET A 144 35.29 -0.15 -34.64
CA MET A 144 34.34 0.96 -34.69
C MET A 144 33.42 0.87 -33.47
N HIS A 145 33.23 2.00 -32.80
CA HIS A 145 32.25 2.10 -31.73
C HIS A 145 30.85 2.21 -32.35
N ILE A 146 29.97 1.30 -32.00
CA ILE A 146 28.55 1.36 -32.38
C ILE A 146 27.76 1.64 -31.11
N GLN A 147 27.01 2.74 -31.12
CA GLN A 147 26.04 2.99 -30.06
C GLN A 147 24.83 2.07 -30.30
N GLN A 148 24.35 1.42 -29.24
CA GLN A 148 23.00 0.86 -29.28
C GLN A 148 22.04 2.03 -29.45
N GLN A 149 21.39 2.14 -30.62
CA GLN A 149 20.19 2.94 -30.72
C GLN A 149 19.13 2.22 -29.88
N GLY A 150 18.78 2.79 -28.73
CA GLY A 150 17.73 2.25 -27.88
C GLY A 150 16.45 2.08 -28.69
N ALA A 151 16.01 0.83 -28.86
CA ALA A 151 14.67 0.55 -29.33
C ALA A 151 13.69 0.92 -28.20
N GLY A 152 13.12 2.12 -28.28
CA GLY A 152 12.15 2.61 -27.29
C GLY A 152 11.44 3.87 -27.77
N SER A 153 10.39 3.67 -28.59
CA SER A 153 9.19 4.52 -28.61
C SER A 153 8.04 3.71 -28.03
#